data_AF-A0A9D3BWI3-F1
#
_entry.id   AF-A0A9D3BWI3-F1
#
_cell.length_a   1.000
_cell.length_b   1.000
_cell.length_c   1.000
_cell.angle_alpha   90.00
_cell.angle_beta   90.00
_cell.angle_gamma   90.00
#
_symmetry.space_group_name_H-M   'P 1'
#
loop_
_entity.id
_entity.type
_entity.pdbx_description
1 polymer ?
#
loop_
_entity_poly.entity_id
_entity_poly.type
_entity_poly.pdbx_seq_one_letter_code
_entity_poly.pdbx_strand_id
1 'polypeptide(L)'
;MGAHLVRRYITERDTEPDPAKKYEFDPNFGFGERKEREMIATQEQMNLAQLPLEQRDYCAHYLLKLMKCKRDYWPNFLACKHERHDWDYCEHQE
;
A
#
# COMPACT_ATOMS: atom_id res chain seq x y z
N MET A 1 15.24 8.94 10.32
CA MET A 1 16.07 7.77 10.00
C MET A 1 16.71 7.98 8.63
N GLY A 2 18.03 8.13 8.57
CA GLY A 2 18.75 8.38 7.30
C GLY A 2 20.20 7.88 7.31
N ALA A 3 20.57 7.07 8.32
CA ALA A 3 21.93 6.55 8.47
C ALA A 3 22.35 5.64 7.31
N HIS A 4 21.40 5.00 6.64
CA HIS A 4 21.65 4.22 5.42
C HIS A 4 22.22 5.08 4.29
N LEU A 5 21.89 6.38 4.20
CA LEU A 5 22.43 7.24 3.14
C LEU A 5 23.95 7.44 3.28
N VAL A 6 24.44 7.62 4.50
CA VAL A 6 25.89 7.74 4.76
C VAL A 6 26.60 6.46 4.33
N ARG A 7 26.02 5.31 4.65
CA ARG A 7 26.60 4.03 4.29
C ARG A 7 26.63 3.83 2.77
N ARG A 8 25.53 4.12 2.07
CA ARG A 8 25.42 4.02 0.61
C ARG A 8 26.43 4.85 -0.14
N TYR A 9 26.62 6.09 0.31
CA TYR A 9 27.37 7.08 -0.46
C TYR A 9 28.82 7.17 -0.03
N ILE A 10 29.16 6.83 1.22
CA ILE A 10 30.49 7.07 1.80
C ILE A 10 31.22 5.78 2.14
N THR A 11 30.62 4.86 2.89
CA THR A 11 31.38 3.73 3.46
C THR A 11 31.32 2.46 2.63
N GLU A 12 30.12 1.98 2.29
CA GLU A 12 29.92 0.64 1.73
C GLU A 12 28.94 0.72 0.54
N ARG A 13 29.49 0.93 -0.66
CA ARG A 13 28.66 1.13 -1.88
C ARG A 13 28.23 -0.17 -2.54
N ASP A 14 28.98 -1.25 -2.32
CA ASP A 14 28.77 -2.54 -2.98
C ASP A 14 27.77 -3.44 -2.23
N THR A 15 27.61 -3.24 -0.92
CA THR A 15 26.72 -4.05 -0.07
C THR A 15 25.30 -3.48 -0.01
N GLU A 16 25.11 -2.20 -0.29
CA GLU A 16 23.82 -1.54 -0.16
C GLU A 16 22.97 -1.61 -1.43
N PRO A 17 21.68 -1.95 -1.31
CA PRO A 17 20.80 -2.09 -2.47
C PRO A 17 20.46 -0.72 -3.08
N ASP A 18 20.32 -0.70 -4.41
CA ASP A 18 19.86 0.49 -5.15
C ASP A 18 18.31 0.54 -5.19
N PRO A 19 17.66 1.57 -4.61
CA PRO A 19 16.20 1.69 -4.62
C PRO A 19 15.60 1.87 -6.02
N ALA A 20 16.38 2.30 -7.02
CA ALA A 20 15.89 2.42 -8.39
C ALA A 20 15.82 1.08 -9.13
N LYS A 21 16.62 0.10 -8.68
CA LYS A 21 16.64 -1.24 -9.28
C LYS A 21 15.60 -2.12 -8.59
N LYS A 22 15.04 -3.07 -9.35
CA LYS A 22 14.22 -4.13 -8.78
C LYS A 22 15.10 -5.05 -7.92
N TYR A 23 14.44 -5.87 -7.09
CA TYR A 23 15.12 -6.89 -6.30
C TYR A 23 16.03 -7.77 -7.19
N GLU A 24 17.23 -8.09 -6.70
CA GLU A 24 18.20 -8.92 -7.43
C GLU A 24 18.01 -10.43 -7.15
N PHE A 25 17.40 -10.77 -6.01
CA PHE A 25 17.23 -12.15 -5.54
C PHE A 25 15.81 -12.67 -5.80
N ASP A 26 15.68 -13.98 -6.02
CA ASP A 26 14.37 -14.63 -6.16
C ASP A 26 13.51 -14.41 -4.90
N PRO A 27 12.25 -13.95 -5.02
CA PRO A 27 11.31 -13.80 -3.91
C PRO A 27 11.10 -15.06 -3.04
N ASN A 28 11.42 -16.25 -3.57
CA ASN A 28 11.33 -17.53 -2.87
C ASN A 28 12.64 -17.97 -2.21
N PHE A 29 13.75 -17.26 -2.42
CA PHE A 29 15.04 -17.64 -1.85
C PHE A 29 15.02 -17.55 -0.32
N GLY A 30 15.16 -18.70 0.35
CA GLY A 30 15.15 -18.80 1.82
C GLY A 30 13.77 -18.99 2.45
N PHE A 31 12.71 -19.06 1.65
CA PHE A 31 11.35 -19.37 2.11
C PHE A 31 10.94 -20.77 1.67
N GLY A 32 10.30 -21.54 2.56
CA GLY A 32 9.75 -22.86 2.20
C GLY A 32 8.50 -22.73 1.35
N GLU A 33 7.42 -22.19 1.92
CA GLU A 33 6.19 -21.84 1.20
C GLU A 33 5.77 -20.41 1.58
N ARG A 34 5.91 -19.47 0.63
CA ARG A 34 5.50 -18.08 0.79
C ARG A 34 4.07 -17.92 0.29
N LYS A 35 3.17 -17.41 1.13
CA LYS A 35 1.79 -17.10 0.73
C LYS A 35 1.76 -15.81 -0.08
N GLU A 36 0.93 -15.80 -1.12
CA GLU A 36 0.66 -14.59 -1.91
C GLU A 36 -0.27 -13.63 -1.16
N ARG A 37 -0.21 -12.35 -1.49
CA ARG A 37 -1.14 -11.35 -0.96
C ARG A 37 -2.49 -11.51 -1.65
N GLU A 38 -3.56 -11.57 -0.87
CA GLU A 38 -4.92 -11.71 -1.38
C GLU A 38 -5.52 -10.33 -1.71
N MET A 39 -6.01 -10.17 -2.94
CA MET A 39 -6.78 -9.00 -3.35
C MET A 39 -8.26 -9.18 -3.02
N ILE A 40 -8.78 -8.37 -2.11
CA ILE A 40 -10.19 -8.46 -1.68
C ILE A 40 -11.13 -7.70 -2.64
N ALA A 41 -10.69 -6.55 -3.16
CA ALA A 41 -11.47 -5.74 -4.10
C ALA A 41 -11.39 -6.30 -5.52
N THR A 42 -12.52 -6.42 -6.21
CA THR A 42 -12.50 -6.85 -7.61
C THR A 42 -12.09 -5.69 -8.52
N GLN A 43 -11.46 -6.02 -9.66
CA GLN A 43 -11.02 -5.01 -10.62
C GLN A 43 -12.20 -4.20 -11.20
N GLU A 44 -13.34 -4.86 -11.39
CA GLU A 44 -14.58 -4.23 -11.85
C GLU A 44 -15.10 -3.19 -10.84
N GLN A 45 -15.09 -3.51 -9.55
CA GLN A 45 -15.50 -2.57 -8.49
C GLN A 45 -14.63 -1.32 -8.46
N MET A 46 -13.31 -1.48 -8.61
CA MET A 46 -12.37 -0.34 -8.67
C MET A 46 -12.57 0.53 -9.92
N ASN A 47 -12.89 -0.10 -11.05
CA ASN A 47 -13.18 0.63 -12.29
C ASN A 47 -14.51 1.40 -12.20
N LEU A 48 -15.56 0.80 -11.63
CA LEU A 48 -16.85 1.47 -11.41
C LEU A 48 -16.75 2.65 -10.44
N ALA A 49 -15.89 2.52 -9.42
CA ALA A 49 -15.59 3.61 -8.50
C ALA A 49 -14.64 4.66 -9.07
N GLN A 50 -14.11 4.46 -10.29
CA GLN A 50 -13.20 5.36 -10.97
C GLN A 50 -11.97 5.74 -10.13
N LEU A 51 -11.37 4.75 -9.45
CA LEU A 51 -10.17 4.98 -8.65
C LEU A 51 -8.95 5.34 -9.53
N PRO A 52 -8.11 6.30 -9.11
CA PRO A 52 -6.84 6.57 -9.78
C PRO A 52 -5.92 5.36 -9.66
N LEU A 53 -5.00 5.20 -10.61
CA LEU A 53 -4.13 4.01 -10.67
C LEU A 53 -3.26 3.85 -9.42
N GLU A 54 -2.85 4.96 -8.80
CA GLU A 54 -2.04 5.01 -7.57
C GLU A 54 -2.77 4.55 -6.32
N GLN A 55 -4.10 4.37 -6.36
CA GLN A 55 -4.92 3.95 -5.20
C GLN A 55 -5.53 2.56 -5.43
N ARG A 56 -5.03 1.82 -6.44
CA ARG A 56 -5.53 0.48 -6.81
C ARG A 56 -4.66 -0.61 -6.19
N ASP A 57 -4.37 -0.45 -4.90
CA ASP A 57 -3.50 -1.32 -4.13
C ASP A 57 -4.29 -2.42 -3.40
N TYR A 58 -3.61 -3.27 -2.64
CA TYR A 58 -4.26 -4.35 -1.88
C TYR A 58 -5.27 -3.78 -0.86
N CYS A 59 -5.02 -2.57 -0.38
CA CYS A 59 -5.86 -1.82 0.54
C CYS A 59 -7.13 -1.17 -0.06
N ALA A 60 -7.32 -1.19 -1.39
CA ALA A 60 -8.39 -0.44 -2.08
C ALA A 60 -9.82 -0.72 -1.57
N HIS A 61 -10.05 -1.88 -0.96
CA HIS A 61 -11.33 -2.26 -0.37
C HIS A 61 -11.76 -1.35 0.80
N TYR A 62 -10.83 -0.82 1.60
CA TYR A 62 -11.14 0.16 2.65
C TYR A 62 -11.47 1.53 2.07
N LEU A 63 -10.75 1.93 1.03
CA LEU A 63 -10.99 3.19 0.33
C LEU A 63 -12.39 3.22 -0.31
N LEU A 64 -12.86 2.11 -0.87
CA LEU A 64 -14.23 1.98 -1.37
C LEU A 64 -15.28 2.19 -0.27
N LYS A 65 -15.05 1.64 0.95
CA LYS A 65 -15.95 1.84 2.10
C LYS A 65 -16.01 3.32 2.50
N LEU A 66 -14.84 3.94 2.62
CA LEU A 66 -14.70 5.36 2.95
C LEU A 66 -15.41 6.26 1.93
N MET A 67 -15.29 5.98 0.63
CA MET A 67 -15.99 6.73 -0.41
C MET A 67 -17.50 6.55 -0.31
N LYS A 68 -17.97 5.33 -0.02
CA LYS A 68 -19.38 5.04 0.20
C LYS A 68 -19.93 5.82 1.39
N CYS A 69 -19.28 5.75 2.55
CA CYS A 69 -19.69 6.49 3.75
C CYS A 69 -19.68 8.01 3.53
N LYS A 70 -18.68 8.57 2.83
CA LYS A 70 -18.70 10.01 2.49
C LYS A 70 -19.91 10.40 1.64
N ARG A 71 -20.37 9.51 0.75
CA ARG A 71 -21.57 9.73 -0.08
C ARG A 71 -22.86 9.61 0.74
N ASP A 72 -22.95 8.61 1.60
CA ASP A 72 -24.16 8.32 2.38
C ASP A 72 -24.42 9.35 3.49
N TYR A 73 -23.36 9.87 4.14
CA TYR A 73 -23.46 10.78 5.28
C TYR A 73 -23.34 12.27 4.93
N TRP A 74 -23.36 12.65 3.64
CA TRP A 74 -23.36 14.06 3.24
C TRP A 74 -24.62 14.77 3.78
N PRO A 75 -24.54 15.93 4.47
CA PRO A 75 -23.43 16.90 4.58
C PRO A 75 -22.51 16.76 5.80
N ASN A 76 -22.64 15.70 6.60
CA ASN A 76 -21.83 15.52 7.81
C ASN A 76 -20.43 14.97 7.50
N PHE A 77 -19.44 15.86 7.37
CA PHE A 77 -18.07 15.49 7.02
C PHE A 77 -17.28 14.74 8.12
N LEU A 78 -17.76 14.77 9.36
CA LEU A 78 -17.04 14.23 10.54
C LEU A 78 -17.46 12.81 10.91
N ALA A 79 -18.54 12.29 10.35
CA ALA A 79 -19.07 10.97 10.69
C ALA A 79 -18.11 9.81 10.29
N CYS A 80 -17.31 10.01 9.24
CA CYS A 80 -16.55 8.94 8.58
C CYS A 80 -15.08 8.81 9.05
N LYS A 81 -14.82 8.94 10.36
CA LYS A 81 -13.43 8.90 10.88
C LYS A 81 -12.89 7.48 11.05
N HIS A 82 -13.73 6.54 11.45
CA HIS A 82 -13.33 5.14 11.65
C HIS A 82 -12.85 4.52 10.34
N GLU A 83 -13.61 4.69 9.26
CA GLU A 83 -13.24 4.12 7.96
C GLU A 83 -11.99 4.78 7.35
N ARG A 84 -11.73 6.06 7.67
CA ARG A 84 -10.45 6.72 7.33
C ARG A 84 -9.29 6.07 8.05
N HIS A 85 -9.43 5.90 9.36
CA HIS A 85 -8.40 5.26 10.16
C HIS A 85 -8.15 3.81 9.70
N ASP A 86 -9.19 3.06 9.33
CA ASP A 86 -9.02 1.69 8.83
C ASP A 86 -8.24 1.65 7.51
N TRP A 87 -8.50 2.61 6.61
CA TRP A 87 -7.71 2.76 5.39
C TRP A 87 -6.27 3.18 5.70
N ASP A 88 -6.06 4.22 6.49
CA ASP A 88 -4.73 4.72 6.87
C ASP A 88 -3.89 3.65 7.58
N TYR A 89 -4.53 2.84 8.43
CA TYR A 89 -3.88 1.73 9.14
C TYR A 89 -3.42 0.64 8.18
N CYS A 90 -4.25 0.31 7.20
CA CYS A 90 -3.94 -0.69 6.20
C CYS A 90 -2.81 -0.23 5.27
N GLU A 91 -2.82 1.03 4.80
CA GLU A 91 -1.70 1.65 4.07
C GLU A 91 -0.39 1.66 4.88
N HIS A 92 -0.49 1.78 6.20
CA HIS A 92 0.69 1.71 7.07
C HIS A 92 1.23 0.28 7.23
N GLN A 93 0.37 -0.73 7.12
CA GLN A 93 0.76 -2.14 7.17
C GLN A 93 1.28 -2.68 5.84
N GLU A 94 1.02 -1.97 4.73
CA GLU A 94 1.48 -2.37 3.39
C GLU A 94 3.00 -2.35 3.24
#